data_AF-A0A2G9NMY0-F1
#
_entry.id   AF-A0A2G9NMY0-F1
#
_cell.length_a   1.000
_cell.length_b   1.000
_cell.length_c   1.000
_cell.angle_alpha   90.00
_cell.angle_beta   90.00
_cell.angle_gamma   90.00
#
_symmetry.space_group_name_H-M   'P 1'
#
loop_
_entity.id
_entity.type
_entity.pdbx_description
1 polymer ?
#
loop_
_entity_poly.entity_id
_entity_poly.type
_entity_poly.pdbx_seq_one_letter_code
_entity_poly.pdbx_strand_id
1 'polypeptide(L)'
;MKYFKIFFGAVKNGFKKFGENIALIINSILLSVVYILGIGLTAIISKICGKSFLDRKISGKEKTYWNNLNLKKQPVEKYYRQF
;
A
#
# COMPACT_ATOMS: atom_id res chain seq x y z
N MET A 1 -17.71 -23.93 -43.66
CA MET A 1 -18.34 -23.48 -42.38
C MET A 1 -17.41 -23.49 -41.16
N LYS A 2 -16.40 -24.38 -41.07
CA LYS A 2 -15.49 -24.47 -39.89
C LYS A 2 -14.73 -23.16 -39.59
N TYR A 3 -14.18 -22.52 -40.62
CA TYR A 3 -13.46 -21.24 -40.50
C TYR A 3 -14.35 -20.07 -40.03
N PHE A 4 -15.62 -20.08 -40.42
CA PHE A 4 -16.57 -19.05 -40.02
C PHE A 4 -16.88 -19.11 -38.51
N LYS A 5 -17.01 -20.32 -37.94
CA LYS A 5 -17.18 -20.51 -36.49
C LYS A 5 -15.93 -20.07 -35.70
N ILE A 6 -14.74 -20.35 -36.22
CA ILE A 6 -13.47 -19.93 -35.59
C ILE A 6 -13.36 -18.40 -35.59
N PHE A 7 -13.69 -17.75 -36.71
CA PHE A 7 -13.67 -16.29 -36.83
C PHE A 7 -14.61 -15.62 -35.82
N PHE A 8 -15.88 -16.05 -35.75
CA PHE A 8 -16.83 -15.50 -34.78
C PHE A 8 -16.43 -15.80 -33.32
N GLY A 9 -15.83 -16.96 -33.05
CA GLY A 9 -15.28 -17.28 -31.75
C GLY A 9 -14.14 -16.33 -31.35
N ALA A 10 -13.22 -16.05 -32.28
CA ALA A 10 -12.11 -15.11 -32.05
C ALA A 10 -12.61 -13.68 -31.83
N VAL A 11 -13.59 -13.22 -32.62
CA VAL A 11 -14.21 -11.90 -32.46
C VAL A 11 -14.90 -11.78 -31.10
N LYS A 12 -15.71 -12.78 -30.71
CA LYS A 12 -16.38 -12.80 -29.39
C LYS A 12 -15.38 -12.75 -28.24
N ASN A 13 -14.28 -13.50 -28.34
CA ASN A 13 -13.22 -13.50 -27.34
C ASN A 13 -12.48 -12.16 -27.30
N GLY A 14 -12.27 -11.51 -28.44
CA GLY A 14 -11.69 -10.17 -28.53
C GLY A 14 -12.56 -9.13 -27.83
N PHE A 15 -13.87 -9.11 -28.10
CA PHE A 15 -14.83 -8.22 -27.43
C PHE A 15 -14.91 -8.47 -25.92
N LYS A 16 -14.87 -9.73 -25.49
CA LYS A 16 -14.83 -10.07 -24.07
C LYS A 16 -13.62 -9.46 -23.37
N LYS A 17 -12.41 -9.67 -23.92
CA LYS A 17 -11.17 -9.09 -23.36
C LYS A 17 -11.17 -7.56 -23.39
N PHE A 18 -11.71 -6.97 -24.45
CA PHE A 18 -11.86 -5.52 -24.54
C PHE A 18 -12.75 -4.99 -23.42
N GLY A 19 -13.92 -5.60 -23.20
CA GLY A 19 -14.81 -5.25 -22.11
C GLY A 19 -14.17 -5.42 -20.74
N GLU A 20 -13.44 -6.52 -20.51
CA GLU A 20 -12.70 -6.76 -19.26
C GLU A 20 -11.64 -5.69 -19.01
N ASN A 21 -10.88 -5.28 -20.04
CA ASN A 21 -9.88 -4.22 -19.92
C ASN A 21 -10.51 -2.86 -19.62
N ILE A 22 -11.61 -2.52 -20.30
CA ILE A 22 -12.36 -1.27 -20.02
C ILE A 22 -12.91 -1.28 -18.60
N ALA A 23 -13.47 -2.40 -18.14
CA ALA A 23 -13.98 -2.54 -16.79
C ALA A 23 -12.86 -2.35 -15.75
N LEU A 24 -11.67 -2.92 -15.99
CA LEU A 24 -10.50 -2.74 -15.14
C LEU A 24 -10.08 -1.27 -15.06
N ILE A 25 -10.01 -0.58 -16.20
CA ILE A 25 -9.66 0.85 -16.27
C ILE A 25 -10.67 1.69 -15.48
N ILE A 26 -11.97 1.49 -15.73
CA ILE A 26 -13.03 2.23 -15.04
C ILE A 26 -12.97 1.98 -13.54
N ASN A 27 -12.85 0.73 -13.10
CA ASN A 27 -12.73 0.38 -11.69
C ASN A 27 -11.49 1.01 -11.05
N SER A 28 -10.35 1.03 -11.76
CA SER A 28 -9.13 1.68 -11.29
C SER A 28 -9.31 3.19 -11.12
N ILE A 29 -9.97 3.85 -12.07
CA ILE A 29 -10.27 5.29 -11.99
C ILE A 29 -11.21 5.55 -10.81
N LEU A 30 -12.31 4.78 -10.69
CA LEU A 30 -13.28 4.93 -9.62
C LEU A 30 -12.63 4.74 -8.24
N LEU A 31 -11.82 3.69 -8.09
CA LEU A 31 -11.11 3.40 -6.85
C LEU A 31 -10.11 4.52 -6.53
N SER A 32 -9.42 5.05 -7.53
CA SER A 32 -8.48 6.18 -7.34
C SER A 32 -9.20 7.42 -6.84
N VAL A 33 -10.35 7.77 -7.41
CA VAL A 33 -11.17 8.89 -6.94
C VAL A 33 -11.63 8.69 -5.50
N VAL A 34 -12.14 7.50 -5.17
CA VAL A 34 -12.55 7.16 -3.80
C VAL A 34 -11.38 7.23 -2.83
N TYR A 35 -10.19 6.79 -3.22
CA TYR A 35 -9.00 6.82 -2.38
C TYR A 35 -8.54 8.27 -2.14
N ILE A 36 -8.50 9.09 -3.18
CA ILE A 36 -8.14 10.51 -3.08
C ILE A 36 -9.14 11.26 -2.20
N LEU A 37 -10.44 11.05 -2.40
CA LEU A 37 -11.45 11.72 -1.59
C LEU A 37 -11.48 11.17 -0.16
N GLY A 38 -11.53 9.85 0.02
CA GLY A 38 -11.55 9.23 1.33
C GLY A 38 -10.29 9.56 2.15
N ILE A 39 -9.12 9.17 1.66
CA ILE A 39 -7.87 9.36 2.41
C ILE A 39 -7.38 10.79 2.34
N GLY A 40 -7.52 11.48 1.21
CA GLY A 40 -7.14 12.89 1.10
C GLY A 40 -7.97 13.78 2.00
N LEU A 41 -9.30 13.63 2.05
CA LEU A 41 -10.12 14.38 3.02
C LEU A 41 -9.76 13.99 4.45
N THR A 42 -9.56 12.70 4.74
CA THR A 42 -9.16 12.26 6.08
C THR A 42 -7.82 12.87 6.51
N ALA A 43 -6.84 12.97 5.60
CA ALA A 43 -5.55 13.58 5.86
C ALA A 43 -5.63 15.10 6.03
N ILE A 44 -6.51 15.78 5.28
CA ILE A 44 -6.78 17.22 5.46
C ILE A 44 -7.41 17.45 6.84
N ILE A 45 -8.44 16.69 7.18
CA ILE A 45 -9.14 16.80 8.47
C ILE A 45 -8.17 16.50 9.62
N SER A 46 -7.36 15.45 9.53
CA SER A 46 -6.41 15.12 10.59
C SER A 46 -5.36 16.20 10.78
N LYS A 47 -4.90 16.83 9.70
CA LYS A 47 -3.97 17.97 9.75
C LYS A 47 -4.60 19.18 10.43
N ILE A 48 -5.88 19.45 10.19
CA ILE A 48 -6.64 20.52 10.86
C ILE A 48 -6.82 20.19 12.36
N CYS A 49 -7.16 18.95 12.69
CA CYS A 49 -7.31 18.49 14.07
C CYS A 49 -5.98 18.29 14.83
N GLY A 50 -4.83 18.63 14.22
CA GLY A 50 -3.51 18.45 14.84
C GLY A 50 -3.10 16.99 15.05
N LYS A 51 -3.83 16.03 14.48
CA LYS A 51 -3.52 14.59 14.53
C LYS A 51 -2.50 14.28 13.42
N SER A 52 -1.26 14.08 13.83
CA SER A 52 -0.19 13.59 12.95
C SER A 52 -0.18 12.06 12.99
N PHE A 53 -0.61 11.39 11.91
CA PHE A 53 -0.64 9.92 11.85
C PHE A 53 0.74 9.29 11.74
N LEU A 54 1.67 9.99 11.08
CA LEU A 54 3.09 9.70 11.16
C LEU A 54 3.67 10.72 12.12
N ASP A 55 3.94 10.27 13.35
CA ASP A 55 4.56 11.07 14.38
C ASP A 55 5.80 11.74 13.77
N ARG A 56 5.71 13.04 13.48
CA ARG A 56 6.80 13.82 12.87
C ARG A 56 7.99 13.99 13.82
N LYS A 57 7.98 13.23 14.92
CA LYS A 57 9.12 12.87 15.74
C LYS A 57 10.05 11.90 15.01
N ILE A 58 10.56 12.30 13.86
CA ILE A 58 12.02 12.15 13.65
C ILE A 58 12.67 13.25 14.51
N SER A 59 12.37 13.22 15.80
CA SER A 59 13.03 14.02 16.79
C SER A 59 14.40 13.40 16.86
N GLY A 60 15.44 14.10 16.41
CA GLY A 60 16.83 13.71 16.63
C GLY A 60 17.19 13.54 18.12
N LYS A 61 16.21 13.63 19.04
CA LYS A 61 16.30 13.40 20.48
C LYS A 61 15.65 12.10 20.96
N GLU A 62 14.81 11.42 20.17
CA GLU A 62 14.33 10.10 20.59
C GLU A 62 15.41 9.08 20.24
N LYS A 63 16.10 8.62 21.29
CA LYS A 63 17.03 7.48 21.23
C LYS A 63 16.25 6.34 20.59
N THR A 64 16.62 6.00 19.38
CA THR A 64 16.20 4.79 18.71
C THR A 64 16.21 3.60 19.68
N TYR A 65 15.30 2.65 19.52
CA TYR A 65 15.34 1.36 20.23
C TYR A 65 16.67 0.60 20.01
N TRP A 66 17.48 1.07 19.06
CA TRP A 66 18.89 0.73 18.87
C TRP A 66 19.72 1.22 20.05
N ASN A 67 19.84 0.37 21.07
CA ASN A 67 20.82 0.54 22.13
C ASN A 67 22.19 0.09 21.60
N ASN A 68 23.23 0.91 21.78
CA ASN A 68 24.61 0.51 21.44
C ASN A 68 25.06 -0.55 22.46
N LEU A 69 24.87 -1.83 22.11
CA LEU A 69 25.21 -2.97 22.95
C LEU A 69 26.73 -3.04 23.11
N ASN A 70 27.25 -2.41 24.16
CA ASN A 70 28.67 -2.49 24.50
C ASN A 70 28.94 -3.83 25.20
N LEU A 71 29.13 -4.89 24.41
CA LEU A 71 29.29 -6.29 24.82
C LEU A 71 30.43 -6.54 25.84
N LYS A 72 31.28 -5.54 26.10
CA LYS A 72 32.40 -5.63 27.05
C LYS A 72 32.05 -5.18 28.48
N LYS A 73 30.93 -4.48 28.70
CA LYS A 73 30.65 -3.79 29.97
C LYS A 73 29.51 -4.38 30.80
N GLN A 74 28.67 -5.26 30.26
CA GLN A 74 27.51 -5.79 30.98
C GLN A 74 27.55 -7.31 31.18
N PRO A 75 26.97 -7.82 32.28
CA PRO A 75 26.87 -9.25 32.55
C PRO A 75 26.14 -10.00 31.43
N VAL A 76 26.62 -11.20 31.09
CA VAL A 76 26.10 -12.05 30.00
C VAL A 76 24.62 -12.40 30.20
N GLU A 77 24.18 -12.45 31.46
CA GLU A 77 22.80 -12.76 31.86
C GLU A 77 21.80 -11.74 31.32
N LYS A 78 22.21 -10.49 31.07
CA LYS A 78 21.35 -9.46 30.46
C LYS A 78 21.11 -9.69 28.97
N TYR A 79 22.00 -10.42 28.29
CA TYR A 79 21.91 -10.70 26.87
C TYR A 79 21.24 -12.05 26.56
N TYR A 80 21.10 -12.92 27.55
CA TYR A 80 20.57 -14.27 27.39
C TYR A 80 19.12 -14.33 26.86
N ARG A 81 18.34 -13.25 26.98
CA ARG A 81 16.93 -13.18 26.51
C ARG A 81 16.72 -12.29 25.28
N GLN A 82 17.80 -11.86 24.61
CA GLN A 82 17.68 -11.02 23.40
C GLN A 82 17.55 -11.83 22.10
N PHE A 83 17.74 -13.14 22.17
CA PHE A 83 17.45 -14.12 21.12
C PHE A 83 16.51 -15.19 21.69
#